data_AF-A0A957MVN4-F1
#
_entry.id   AF-A0A957MVN4-F1
#
_cell.length_a   1.000
_cell.length_b   1.000
_cell.length_c   1.000
_cell.angle_alpha   90.00
_cell.angle_beta   90.00
_cell.angle_gamma   90.00
#
_symmetry.space_group_name_H-M   'P 1'
#
loop_
_entity.id
_entity.type
_entity.pdbx_description
1 polymer ?
#
loop_
_entity_poly.entity_id
_entity_poly.type
_entity_poly.pdbx_seq_one_letter_code
_entity_poly.pdbx_strand_id
1 'polypeptide(L)'
;MVIDEHDADIVIGVARAAGDLVRRMYRSGAATVKQKSSEIDLVTAADVAAEGFIRDSLARLYPAVALWGEESNQQPDSDYFWLVDPIDGTTNFAHD
;
A
#
# COMPACT_ATOMS: atom_id res chain seq x y z
N MET A 1 1.68 -2.51 -23.67
CA MET A 1 1.63 -1.22 -22.95
C MET A 1 2.96 -1.10 -22.22
N VAL A 2 3.67 0.01 -22.41
CA VAL A 2 4.95 0.28 -21.76
C VAL A 2 4.69 1.48 -20.87
N ILE A 3 4.95 1.37 -19.56
CA ILE A 3 4.88 2.49 -18.63
C ILE A 3 6.13 3.33 -18.87
N ASP A 4 5.98 4.63 -19.06
CA ASP A 4 7.09 5.55 -19.32
C ASP A 4 7.15 6.71 -18.30
N GLU A 5 8.01 7.69 -18.55
CA GLU A 5 8.25 8.82 -17.66
C GLU A 5 7.00 9.67 -17.38
N HIS A 6 6.02 9.69 -18.28
CA HIS A 6 4.76 10.43 -18.11
C HIS A 6 3.81 9.74 -17.13
N ASP A 7 3.98 8.43 -16.91
CA ASP A 7 3.22 7.66 -15.94
C ASP A 7 3.75 7.85 -14.51
N ALA A 8 4.99 8.34 -14.35
CA ALA A 8 5.61 8.52 -13.05
C ALA A 8 4.78 9.44 -12.14
N ASP A 9 4.26 10.55 -12.67
CA ASP A 9 3.41 11.48 -11.92
C ASP A 9 2.10 10.82 -11.46
N ILE A 10 1.54 9.93 -12.27
CA ILE A 10 0.33 9.17 -11.94
C ILE A 10 0.63 8.20 -10.79
N VAL A 11 1.72 7.43 -10.89
CA VAL A 11 2.14 6.46 -9.88
C VAL A 11 2.50 7.17 -8.56
N ILE A 12 3.19 8.30 -8.63
CA ILE A 12 3.46 9.16 -7.46
C ILE A 12 2.14 9.63 -6.82
N GLY A 13 1.14 9.98 -7.63
CA GLY A 13 -0.20 10.32 -7.14
C GLY A 13 -0.85 9.17 -6.37
N VAL A 14 -0.77 7.94 -6.89
CA VAL A 14 -1.28 6.75 -6.22
C VAL A 14 -0.55 6.50 -4.89
N ALA A 15 0.77 6.56 -4.88
CA ALA A 15 1.58 6.36 -3.68
C ALA A 15 1.27 7.41 -2.59
N ARG A 16 1.13 8.69 -2.97
CA ARG A 16 0.74 9.76 -2.03
C ARG A 16 -0.64 9.52 -1.44
N ALA A 17 -1.61 9.11 -2.25
CA ALA A 17 -2.96 8.82 -1.78
C ALA A 17 -3.00 7.61 -0.83
N ALA A 18 -2.20 6.58 -1.07
CA ALA A 18 -2.01 5.46 -0.15
C ALA A 18 -1.38 5.91 1.18
N GLY A 19 -0.34 6.74 1.14
CA GLY A 19 0.27 7.32 2.35
C GLY A 19 -0.72 8.17 3.17
N ASP A 20 -1.59 8.93 2.51
CA ASP A 20 -2.66 9.68 3.18
C ASP A 20 -3.70 8.77 3.84
N LEU A 21 -4.01 7.61 3.23
CA LEU A 21 -4.87 6.58 3.82
C LEU A 21 -4.24 6.01 5.09
N VAL A 22 -2.98 5.57 5.03
CA VAL A 22 -2.23 5.05 6.19
C VAL A 22 -2.22 6.07 7.33
N ARG A 23 -1.90 7.34 7.03
CA ARG A 23 -1.91 8.43 8.03
C ARG A 23 -3.27 8.67 8.66
N ARG A 24 -4.37 8.55 7.89
CA ARG A 24 -5.73 8.66 8.44
C ARG A 24 -6.04 7.49 9.37
N MET A 25 -5.72 6.27 8.95
CA MET A 25 -5.93 5.06 9.74
C MET A 25 -5.14 5.10 11.04
N TYR A 26 -3.89 5.54 10.99
CA TYR A 26 -3.06 5.73 12.19
C TYR A 26 -3.70 6.73 13.16
N ARG A 27 -4.15 7.91 12.68
CA ARG A 27 -4.81 8.91 13.54
C ARG A 27 -6.12 8.41 14.16
N SER A 28 -6.95 7.69 13.41
CA SER A 28 -8.20 7.11 13.94
C SER A 28 -7.95 5.89 14.83
N GLY A 29 -6.94 5.11 14.48
CA GLY A 29 -6.50 3.91 15.18
C GLY A 29 -5.87 4.25 16.51
N ALA A 30 -5.02 5.27 16.60
CA ALA A 30 -4.44 5.76 17.86
C ALA A 30 -5.50 6.17 18.90
N ALA A 31 -6.65 6.70 18.45
CA ALA A 31 -7.78 6.97 19.35
C ALA A 31 -8.45 5.69 19.89
N THR A 32 -8.38 4.59 19.12
CA THR A 32 -9.05 3.31 19.39
C THR A 32 -8.12 2.29 20.07
N VAL A 33 -6.81 2.27 19.75
CA VAL A 33 -5.74 1.51 20.39
C VAL A 33 -5.62 1.90 21.86
N LYS A 34 -5.78 3.18 22.19
CA LYS A 34 -5.97 3.64 23.58
C LYS A 34 -7.15 2.97 24.31
N GLN A 35 -8.08 2.37 23.59
CA GLN A 35 -9.28 1.74 24.14
C GLN A 35 -9.37 0.22 23.98
N LYS A 36 -8.74 -0.46 22.99
CA LYS A 36 -9.07 -1.87 22.70
C LYS A 36 -8.14 -2.76 21.82
N SER A 37 -7.04 -2.30 21.22
CA SER A 37 -6.21 -3.13 20.29
C SER A 37 -4.71 -2.85 20.40
N SER A 38 -3.85 -3.77 19.93
CA SER A 38 -2.39 -3.59 19.93
C SER A 38 -1.93 -2.75 18.72
N GLU A 39 -0.77 -2.10 18.85
CA GLU A 39 -0.18 -1.26 17.81
C GLU A 39 0.20 -2.05 16.56
N ILE A 40 0.66 -3.29 16.74
CA ILE A 40 0.99 -4.24 15.67
C ILE A 40 -0.25 -4.51 14.79
N ASP A 41 -1.42 -4.73 15.39
CA ASP A 41 -2.66 -4.98 14.64
C ASP A 41 -3.05 -3.78 13.77
N LEU A 42 -2.76 -2.55 14.24
CA LEU A 42 -3.02 -1.33 13.49
C LEU A 42 -2.07 -1.19 12.30
N VAL A 43 -0.78 -1.53 12.48
CA VAL A 43 0.21 -1.53 11.41
C VAL A 43 -0.21 -2.49 10.30
N THR A 44 -0.50 -3.75 10.64
CA THR A 44 -0.93 -4.76 9.67
C THR A 44 -2.22 -4.36 8.95
N ALA A 45 -3.19 -3.79 9.67
CA ALA A 45 -4.43 -3.32 9.04
C ALA A 45 -4.20 -2.15 8.07
N ALA A 46 -3.28 -1.23 8.41
CA ALA A 46 -2.92 -0.12 7.54
C ALA A 46 -2.16 -0.60 6.30
N ASP A 47 -1.28 -1.58 6.46
CA ASP A 47 -0.51 -2.18 5.36
C ASP A 47 -1.42 -2.85 4.33
N VAL A 48 -2.31 -3.75 4.79
CA VAL A 48 -3.31 -4.41 3.94
C VAL A 48 -4.22 -3.40 3.22
N ALA A 49 -4.64 -2.34 3.91
CA ALA A 49 -5.48 -1.31 3.31
C ALA A 49 -4.73 -0.49 2.23
N ALA A 50 -3.45 -0.20 2.46
CA ALA A 50 -2.60 0.48 1.51
C ALA A 50 -2.33 -0.38 0.28
N GLU A 51 -1.99 -1.66 0.44
CA GLU A 51 -1.80 -2.57 -0.70
C GLU A 51 -3.08 -2.68 -1.54
N GLY A 52 -4.22 -2.87 -0.89
CA GLY A 52 -5.52 -2.95 -1.56
C GLY A 52 -5.83 -1.68 -2.37
N PHE A 53 -5.59 -0.51 -1.80
CA PHE A 53 -5.79 0.77 -2.48
C PHE A 53 -4.88 0.92 -3.71
N ILE A 54 -3.59 0.58 -3.57
CA ILE A 54 -2.60 0.67 -4.64
C ILE A 54 -2.98 -0.32 -5.76
N ARG A 55 -3.29 -1.57 -5.40
CA ARG A 55 -3.71 -2.63 -6.33
C ARG A 55 -4.92 -2.21 -7.15
N ASP A 56 -5.97 -1.73 -6.49
CA ASP A 56 -7.19 -1.29 -7.16
C ASP A 56 -6.94 -0.09 -8.10
N SER A 57 -6.09 0.85 -7.69
CA SER A 57 -5.79 2.05 -8.47
C SER A 57 -4.95 1.71 -9.71
N LEU A 58 -3.89 0.93 -9.54
CA LEU A 58 -3.03 0.50 -10.63
C LEU A 58 -3.74 -0.49 -11.56
N ALA A 59 -4.62 -1.36 -11.07
CA ALA A 59 -5.42 -2.24 -11.93
C ALA A 59 -6.41 -1.44 -12.81
N ARG A 60 -6.94 -0.31 -12.33
CA ARG A 60 -7.80 0.58 -13.13
C ARG A 60 -7.01 1.34 -14.21
N LEU A 61 -5.82 1.83 -13.86
CA LEU A 61 -4.98 2.63 -14.76
C LEU A 61 -4.21 1.77 -15.76
N TYR A 62 -3.73 0.62 -15.31
CA TYR A 62 -2.83 -0.29 -16.02
C TYR A 62 -3.34 -1.75 -15.95
N PRO A 63 -4.51 -2.06 -16.52
CA PRO A 63 -5.17 -3.37 -16.35
C PRO A 63 -4.39 -4.57 -16.89
N ALA A 64 -3.38 -4.33 -17.75
CA ALA A 64 -2.54 -5.37 -18.32
C ALA A 64 -1.23 -5.63 -17.53
N VAL A 65 -0.98 -4.87 -16.46
CA VAL A 65 0.25 -5.00 -15.65
C VAL A 65 -0.12 -5.63 -14.32
N ALA A 66 0.42 -6.82 -14.05
CA ALA A 66 0.21 -7.51 -12.80
C ALA A 66 0.86 -6.76 -11.62
N LEU A 67 0.44 -7.06 -10.40
CA LEU A 67 1.02 -6.51 -9.18
C LEU A 67 1.38 -7.64 -8.22
N TRP A 68 2.64 -7.63 -7.79
CA TRP A 68 3.19 -8.43 -6.72
C TRP A 68 3.35 -7.54 -5.48
N GLY A 69 2.51 -7.78 -4.48
CA GLY A 69 2.60 -7.10 -3.19
C GLY A 69 3.15 -8.04 -2.11
N GLU A 70 3.88 -7.49 -1.14
CA GLU A 70 4.45 -8.23 -0.01
C GLU A 70 3.39 -9.03 0.77
N GLU A 71 2.19 -8.48 0.95
CA GLU A 71 1.12 -9.15 1.71
C GLU A 71 0.42 -10.23 0.88
N SER A 72 0.30 -10.01 -0.44
CA SER A 72 -0.33 -10.98 -1.36
C SER A 72 0.53 -12.22 -1.66
N ASN A 73 1.87 -12.11 -1.51
CA ASN A 73 2.85 -13.19 -1.67
C ASN A 73 2.74 -14.06 -2.94
N GLN A 74 2.07 -13.58 -3.99
CA GLN A 74 1.89 -14.31 -5.24
C GLN A 74 2.64 -13.59 -6.37
N GLN A 75 3.78 -14.15 -6.75
CA GLN A 75 4.55 -13.66 -7.89
C GLN A 75 3.77 -13.93 -9.20
N PRO A 76 3.57 -12.91 -10.05
CA PRO A 76 2.95 -13.07 -11.35
C PRO A 76 3.85 -13.86 -12.31
N ASP A 77 3.24 -14.66 -13.19
CA ASP A 77 3.89 -15.24 -14.36
C ASP A 77 3.94 -14.20 -15.50
N SER A 78 4.71 -13.13 -15.28
CA SER A 78 4.89 -12.01 -16.21
C SER A 78 6.27 -11.41 -16.02
N ASP A 79 6.94 -11.05 -17.12
CA ASP A 79 8.22 -10.31 -17.08
C ASP A 79 8.03 -8.83 -16.70
N TYR A 80 6.78 -8.37 -16.66
CA TYR A 80 6.45 -6.97 -16.39
C TYR A 80 5.31 -6.87 -15.38
N PHE A 81 5.62 -6.34 -14.20
CA PHE A 81 4.70 -6.21 -13.08
C PHE A 81 5.13 -5.08 -12.13
N TRP A 82 4.19 -4.63 -11.31
CA TRP A 82 4.44 -3.75 -10.18
C TRP A 82 4.93 -4.56 -8.99
N LEU A 83 6.03 -4.15 -8.36
CA LEU A 83 6.43 -4.64 -7.05
C LEU A 83 6.05 -3.58 -6.01
N VAL A 84 5.30 -3.97 -4.97
CA VAL A 84 4.76 -3.03 -3.98
C VAL A 84 5.04 -3.52 -2.55
N ASP A 85 5.70 -2.65 -1.79
CA ASP A 85 5.77 -2.68 -0.33
C ASP A 85 4.93 -1.47 0.17
N PRO A 86 3.78 -1.70 0.83
CA PRO A 86 2.89 -0.61 1.25
C PRO A 86 3.43 0.24 2.40
N ILE A 87 4.19 -0.37 3.32
CA ILE A 87 4.82 0.29 4.47
C ILE A 87 6.20 -0.36 4.75
N ASP A 88 7.24 0.18 4.11
CA ASP A 88 8.62 -0.23 4.40
C ASP A 88 8.98 0.11 5.85
N GLY A 89 9.44 -0.89 6.61
CA GLY A 89 9.83 -0.75 8.01
C GLY A 89 8.67 -0.74 9.00
N THR A 90 7.74 -1.71 8.88
CA THR A 90 6.63 -1.94 9.82
C THR A 90 7.03 -1.88 11.32
N THR A 91 8.25 -2.27 11.69
CA THR A 91 8.81 -2.13 13.04
C THR A 91 8.92 -0.67 13.51
N ASN A 92 9.33 0.27 12.65
CA ASN A 92 9.41 1.69 13.01
C ASN A 92 8.01 2.31 13.12
N PHE A 93 7.07 1.89 12.26
CA PHE A 93 5.69 2.37 12.30
C PHE A 93 4.94 1.90 13.56
N ALA A 94 5.34 0.78 14.15
CA ALA A 94 4.76 0.24 15.38
C ALA A 94 5.32 0.83 16.69
N HIS A 95 6.20 1.83 16.62
CA HIS A 95 6.93 2.34 17.80
C HIS A 95 6.93 3.88 17.95
N ASP A 96 6.25 4.62 17.07
CA ASP A 96 6.26 6.09 16.99
C ASP A 96 4.87 6.70 17.23
#